data_AF-A0A9E1XUD6-F1
#
_entry.id   AF-A0A9E1XUD6-F1
#
_cell.length_a   1.000
_cell.length_b   1.000
_cell.length_c   1.000
_cell.angle_alpha   90.00
_cell.angle_beta   90.00
_cell.angle_gamma   90.00
#
_symmetry.space_group_name_H-M   'P 1'
#
loop_
_entity.id
_entity.type
_entity.pdbx_description
1 polymer ?
#
loop_
_entity_poly.entity_id
_entity_poly.type
_entity_poly.pdbx_seq_one_letter_code
_entity_poly.pdbx_strand_id
1 'polypeptide(L)'
;MQRFPHMYTTAEVFTDRVFLYAIGNAARMYTGGTATRNRYVHTHAVSWEGFGTDYAAFVQQATEESLRVLLYNFTDRELRGRARFWRLRHGRYQVRIGDGQAALHDLARARTLSVALPSRQVVVLEVKLQERLDPLLVRADLALSPLDLKLTATEARIGVHNIGAAASPASQLTIHDAAGKTVATMPVPGLAAPTDLLPKRHVVVCRLPRPSGPGWTAAVDARSQIPEIYEENNRLPLVPLGKQKEKR
;
A
#
# COMPACT_ATOMS: atom_id res chain seq x y z
N MET A 1 -25.76 1.04 -20.23
CA MET A 1 -24.29 1.11 -20.08
C MET A 1 -23.94 0.65 -18.67
N GLN A 2 -23.62 -0.63 -18.49
CA GLN A 2 -23.34 -1.22 -17.18
C GLN A 2 -22.04 -0.65 -16.61
N ARG A 3 -22.11 0.01 -15.46
CA ARG A 3 -20.93 0.50 -14.72
C ARG A 3 -20.48 -0.60 -13.77
N PHE A 4 -19.23 -1.05 -13.92
CA PHE A 4 -18.54 -1.89 -12.96
C PHE A 4 -17.58 -1.01 -12.15
N PRO A 5 -18.01 -0.43 -11.03
CA PRO A 5 -17.20 0.54 -10.27
C PRO A 5 -15.89 -0.05 -9.72
N HIS A 6 -15.77 -1.38 -9.62
CA HIS A 6 -14.57 -2.05 -9.11
C HIS A 6 -13.46 -2.27 -10.15
N MET A 7 -13.74 -2.09 -11.46
CA MET A 7 -12.72 -2.21 -12.53
C MET A 7 -11.87 -0.95 -12.72
N TYR A 8 -12.19 0.15 -12.02
CA TYR A 8 -11.45 1.40 -12.09
C TYR A 8 -10.86 1.73 -10.72
N THR A 9 -9.78 1.05 -10.35
CA THR A 9 -8.98 1.44 -9.18
C THR A 9 -7.64 1.99 -9.66
N THR A 10 -6.88 2.66 -8.78
CA THR A 10 -5.50 3.06 -9.06
C THR A 10 -4.59 1.88 -9.47
N ALA A 11 -5.01 0.64 -9.20
CA ALA A 11 -4.30 -0.58 -9.57
C ALA A 11 -4.67 -1.14 -10.96
N GLU A 12 -5.74 -0.66 -11.60
CA GLU A 12 -6.20 -1.17 -12.90
C GLU A 12 -6.75 -0.04 -13.77
N VAL A 13 -5.90 0.47 -14.67
CA VAL A 13 -6.16 1.69 -15.46
C VAL A 13 -6.55 1.40 -16.93
N PHE A 14 -6.78 0.15 -17.30
CA PHE A 14 -6.93 -0.22 -18.72
C PHE A 14 -8.37 -0.46 -19.13
N THR A 15 -8.99 0.53 -19.79
CA THR A 15 -10.33 0.39 -20.37
C THR A 15 -10.45 0.65 -21.86
N ASP A 16 -9.32 0.75 -22.57
CA ASP A 16 -9.34 0.89 -24.03
C ASP A 16 -9.19 -0.44 -24.79
N ARG A 17 -9.75 -0.48 -26.02
CA ARG A 17 -9.83 -1.63 -26.95
C ARG A 17 -8.51 -1.92 -27.67
N VAL A 18 -7.40 -1.33 -27.23
CA VAL A 18 -6.09 -1.57 -27.82
C VAL A 18 -5.47 -2.79 -27.15
N PHE A 19 -5.34 -3.87 -27.92
CA PHE A 19 -4.61 -5.04 -27.46
C PHE A 19 -3.11 -4.73 -27.42
N LEU A 20 -2.58 -4.67 -26.21
CA LEU A 20 -1.20 -4.31 -25.90
C LEU A 20 -0.25 -5.52 -26.03
N TYR A 21 -0.38 -6.30 -27.11
CA TYR A 21 0.39 -7.53 -27.32
C TYR A 21 1.91 -7.29 -27.26
N ALA A 22 2.36 -6.18 -27.84
CA ALA A 22 3.77 -5.80 -27.90
C ALA A 22 4.42 -5.59 -26.52
N ILE A 23 3.65 -5.18 -25.50
CA ILE A 23 4.18 -4.90 -24.16
C ILE A 23 3.91 -6.03 -23.17
N GLY A 24 3.21 -7.10 -23.56
CA GLY A 24 2.87 -8.20 -22.63
C GLY A 24 4.11 -8.86 -22.01
N ASN A 25 5.16 -9.05 -22.82
CA ASN A 25 6.43 -9.57 -22.32
C ASN A 25 7.15 -8.55 -21.46
N ALA A 26 7.22 -7.29 -21.89
CA ALA A 26 7.81 -6.21 -21.10
C ALA A 26 7.13 -6.06 -19.73
N ALA A 27 5.80 -6.14 -19.66
CA ALA A 27 5.06 -6.10 -18.40
C ALA A 27 5.39 -7.30 -17.50
N ARG A 28 5.44 -8.52 -18.05
CA ARG A 28 5.84 -9.73 -17.30
C ARG A 28 7.26 -9.63 -16.77
N MET A 29 8.18 -9.14 -17.60
CA MET A 29 9.55 -8.85 -17.20
C MET A 29 9.57 -7.82 -16.08
N TYR A 30 8.78 -6.75 -16.19
CA TYR A 30 8.86 -5.64 -15.24
C TYR A 30 8.20 -5.94 -13.90
N THR A 31 7.12 -6.74 -13.88
CA THR A 31 6.25 -6.90 -12.69
C THR A 31 6.03 -8.35 -12.27
N GLY A 32 6.55 -9.32 -13.01
CA GLY A 32 6.28 -10.75 -12.82
C GLY A 32 4.89 -11.18 -13.30
N GLY A 33 4.13 -10.30 -13.93
CA GLY A 33 2.79 -10.58 -14.43
C GLY A 33 2.33 -9.61 -15.50
N THR A 34 1.09 -9.74 -15.94
CA THR A 34 0.46 -8.79 -16.86
C THR A 34 -1.02 -8.76 -16.59
N ALA A 35 -1.59 -7.57 -16.45
CA ALA A 35 -3.03 -7.40 -16.58
C ALA A 35 -3.36 -6.97 -18.01
N THR A 36 -4.39 -7.60 -18.54
CA THR A 36 -5.02 -7.21 -19.80
C THR A 36 -6.51 -7.13 -19.54
N ARG A 37 -7.24 -6.44 -20.42
CA ARG A 37 -8.71 -6.40 -20.36
C ARG A 37 -9.31 -7.80 -20.18
N ASN A 38 -10.35 -7.90 -19.35
CA ASN A 38 -11.08 -9.11 -19.01
C ASN A 38 -10.23 -10.22 -18.34
N ARG A 39 -9.03 -9.89 -17.86
CA ARG A 39 -8.23 -10.81 -17.06
C ARG A 39 -8.51 -10.57 -15.58
N TYR A 40 -9.49 -11.29 -15.04
CA TYR A 40 -9.89 -11.21 -13.63
C TYR A 40 -8.78 -11.62 -12.64
N VAL A 41 -7.79 -12.40 -13.11
CA VAL A 41 -6.65 -12.83 -12.29
C VAL A 41 -5.49 -11.88 -12.50
N HIS A 42 -5.25 -10.99 -11.53
CA HIS A 42 -4.05 -10.17 -11.49
C HIS A 42 -2.83 -11.04 -11.17
N THR A 43 -1.90 -11.15 -12.13
CA THR A 43 -0.70 -12.00 -11.97
C THR A 43 0.55 -11.21 -11.56
N HIS A 44 0.45 -9.89 -11.38
CA HIS A 44 1.58 -9.07 -10.95
C HIS A 44 2.14 -9.60 -9.63
N ALA A 45 3.45 -9.83 -9.59
CA ALA A 45 4.15 -10.29 -8.40
C ALA A 45 4.74 -9.13 -7.60
N VAL A 46 5.17 -8.07 -8.30
CA VAL A 46 5.83 -6.91 -7.73
C VAL A 46 5.47 -5.64 -8.51
N SER A 47 5.35 -4.51 -7.83
CA SER A 47 5.37 -3.18 -8.42
C SER A 47 6.44 -2.34 -7.75
N TRP A 48 6.76 -1.20 -8.35
CA TRP A 48 7.92 -0.40 -7.96
C TRP A 48 7.51 1.05 -7.74
N GLU A 49 8.16 1.69 -6.79
CA GLU A 49 7.85 3.06 -6.37
C GLU A 49 9.15 3.86 -6.19
N GLY A 50 9.15 5.15 -6.53
CA GLY A 50 10.25 6.08 -6.19
C GLY A 50 11.44 6.12 -7.15
N PHE A 51 11.61 5.14 -8.04
CA PHE A 51 12.75 5.11 -8.97
C PHE A 51 12.64 6.07 -10.17
N GLY A 52 11.47 6.65 -10.43
CA GLY A 52 11.21 7.39 -11.66
C GLY A 52 11.16 6.47 -12.88
N THR A 53 11.64 6.95 -14.03
CA THR A 53 11.63 6.20 -15.31
C THR A 53 13.00 5.67 -15.71
N ASP A 54 14.07 6.10 -15.04
CA ASP A 54 15.46 5.80 -15.43
C ASP A 54 15.99 4.53 -14.76
N TYR A 55 15.17 3.49 -14.77
CA TYR A 55 15.56 2.15 -14.31
C TYR A 55 14.84 1.05 -15.11
N ALA A 56 15.39 -0.17 -15.07
CA ALA A 56 14.77 -1.36 -15.61
C ALA A 56 14.62 -2.44 -14.54
N ALA A 57 13.59 -3.29 -14.70
CA ALA A 57 13.36 -4.46 -13.88
C ALA A 57 13.11 -5.70 -14.76
N PHE A 58 13.71 -6.82 -14.38
CA PHE A 58 13.50 -8.12 -15.01
C PHE A 58 13.29 -9.20 -13.94
N VAL A 59 12.02 -9.52 -13.69
CA VAL A 59 11.55 -10.58 -12.81
C VAL A 59 11.85 -11.92 -13.46
N GLN A 60 12.80 -12.65 -12.89
CA GLN A 60 13.21 -13.97 -13.36
C GLN A 60 12.33 -15.07 -12.77
N GLN A 61 11.92 -14.90 -11.51
CA GLN A 61 11.09 -15.87 -10.79
C GLN A 61 10.13 -15.13 -9.84
N ALA A 62 8.89 -15.61 -9.79
CA ALA A 62 7.91 -15.18 -8.80
C ALA A 62 7.05 -16.38 -8.39
N THR A 63 7.00 -16.67 -7.10
CA THR A 63 6.07 -17.60 -6.47
C THR A 63 5.43 -16.93 -5.25
N GLU A 64 4.61 -17.65 -4.49
CA GLU A 64 4.09 -17.13 -3.21
C GLU A 64 5.17 -17.11 -2.11
N GLU A 65 6.29 -17.80 -2.31
CA GLU A 65 7.34 -18.01 -1.31
C GLU A 65 8.70 -17.45 -1.76
N SER A 66 8.82 -16.95 -2.98
CA SER A 66 10.07 -16.42 -3.50
C SER A 66 9.87 -15.38 -4.60
N LEU A 67 10.83 -14.47 -4.70
CA LEU A 67 10.97 -13.52 -5.81
C LEU A 67 12.45 -13.38 -6.16
N ARG A 68 12.76 -13.36 -7.45
CA ARG A 68 14.09 -13.00 -7.97
C ARG A 68 13.95 -11.99 -9.10
N VAL A 69 14.62 -10.84 -8.96
CA VAL A 69 14.55 -9.73 -9.91
C VAL A 69 15.95 -9.19 -10.19
N LEU A 70 16.26 -8.92 -11.46
CA LEU A 70 17.37 -8.04 -11.85
C LEU A 70 16.86 -6.61 -11.99
N LEU A 71 17.52 -5.68 -11.32
CA LEU A 71 17.23 -4.25 -11.39
C LEU A 71 18.45 -3.54 -11.97
N TYR A 72 18.23 -2.55 -12.83
CA TYR A 72 19.32 -1.74 -13.39
C TYR A 72 18.97 -0.26 -13.32
N ASN A 73 19.91 0.55 -12.89
CA ASN A 73 19.79 2.00 -12.83
C ASN A 73 20.54 2.63 -14.01
N PHE A 74 19.85 3.40 -14.86
CA PHE A 74 20.45 4.05 -16.03
C PHE A 74 21.19 5.35 -15.70
N THR A 75 20.92 5.93 -14.52
CA THR A 75 21.48 7.23 -14.12
C THR A 75 22.90 7.10 -13.59
N ASP A 76 23.59 8.24 -13.51
CA ASP A 76 24.93 8.37 -12.94
C ASP A 76 24.93 8.52 -11.41
N ARG A 77 23.76 8.57 -10.76
CA ARG A 77 23.55 8.68 -9.32
C ARG A 77 22.79 7.48 -8.76
N GLU A 78 22.80 7.32 -7.44
CA GLU A 78 21.98 6.29 -6.79
C GLU A 78 20.48 6.62 -6.92
N LEU A 79 19.66 5.60 -7.21
CA LEU A 79 18.21 5.70 -7.13
C LEU A 79 17.69 4.98 -5.88
N ARG A 80 16.70 5.57 -5.21
CA ARG A 80 16.05 4.99 -4.03
C ARG A 80 14.57 4.80 -4.30
N GLY A 81 14.07 3.62 -3.97
CA GLY A 81 12.69 3.27 -4.22
C GLY A 81 12.23 2.12 -3.34
N ARG A 82 11.06 1.59 -3.66
CA ARG A 82 10.44 0.47 -2.95
C ARG A 82 9.95 -0.58 -3.92
N ALA A 83 10.14 -1.84 -3.56
CA ALA A 83 9.46 -2.99 -4.16
C ALA A 83 8.19 -3.27 -3.34
N ARG A 84 7.01 -3.24 -3.96
CA ARG A 84 5.74 -3.67 -3.34
C ARG A 84 5.37 -5.05 -3.82
N PHE A 85 5.21 -5.99 -2.90
CA PHE A 85 4.95 -7.40 -3.24
C PHE A 85 3.47 -7.68 -3.30
N TRP A 86 3.00 -8.36 -4.35
CA TRP A 86 1.57 -8.64 -4.56
C TRP A 86 1.21 -10.12 -4.47
N ARG A 87 2.22 -11.00 -4.55
CA ARG A 87 2.04 -12.46 -4.57
C ARG A 87 2.57 -13.17 -3.32
N LEU A 88 3.48 -12.54 -2.57
CA LEU A 88 4.06 -13.17 -1.39
C LEU A 88 2.99 -13.43 -0.33
N ARG A 89 3.01 -14.64 0.26
CA ARG A 89 2.24 -14.95 1.46
C ARG A 89 2.84 -14.25 2.69
N HIS A 90 2.11 -14.27 3.81
CA HIS A 90 2.66 -13.75 5.05
C HIS A 90 3.73 -14.68 5.59
N GLY A 91 4.92 -14.15 5.81
CA GLY A 91 6.06 -14.95 6.23
C GLY A 91 7.28 -14.12 6.58
N ARG A 92 8.25 -14.78 7.20
CA ARG A 92 9.60 -14.25 7.38
C ARG A 92 10.47 -14.70 6.22
N TYR A 93 11.01 -13.73 5.50
CA TYR A 93 11.78 -13.93 4.29
C TYR A 93 13.23 -13.54 4.52
N GLN A 94 14.15 -14.37 4.03
CA GLN A 94 15.52 -13.96 3.80
C GLN A 94 15.55 -13.11 2.52
N VAL A 95 16.06 -11.90 2.64
CA VAL A 95 16.18 -10.92 1.56
C VAL A 95 17.65 -10.61 1.34
N ARG A 96 18.09 -10.65 0.09
CA ARG A 96 19.41 -10.18 -0.32
C ARG A 96 19.27 -9.21 -1.49
N ILE A 97 20.00 -8.09 -1.42
CA ILE A 97 20.02 -7.03 -2.44
C ILE A 97 21.46 -6.89 -2.93
N GLY A 98 21.71 -7.21 -4.19
CA GLY A 98 23.05 -7.24 -4.78
C GLY A 98 23.98 -8.17 -4.01
N ASP A 99 25.18 -7.66 -3.72
CA ASP A 99 26.21 -8.35 -2.93
C ASP A 99 26.10 -8.05 -1.43
N GLY A 100 25.00 -7.41 -1.00
CA GLY A 100 24.73 -7.13 0.40
C GLY A 100 24.51 -8.40 1.24
N GLN A 101 24.63 -8.28 2.55
CA GLN A 101 24.32 -9.36 3.47
C GLN A 101 22.83 -9.70 3.42
N ALA A 102 22.52 -10.99 3.54
CA ALA A 102 21.14 -11.44 3.65
C ALA A 102 20.56 -11.04 5.00
N ALA A 103 19.37 -10.44 5.00
CA ALA A 103 18.64 -10.01 6.19
C ALA A 103 17.25 -10.65 6.24
N LEU A 104 16.70 -10.84 7.44
CA LEU A 104 15.34 -11.33 7.62
C LEU A 104 14.35 -10.17 7.63
N HIS A 105 13.26 -10.31 6.88
CA HIS A 105 12.15 -9.36 6.82
C HIS A 105 10.82 -10.08 6.90
N ASP A 106 9.90 -9.56 7.71
CA ASP A 106 8.52 -10.01 7.70
C ASP A 106 7.80 -9.33 6.53
N LEU A 107 7.42 -10.11 5.53
CA LEU A 107 6.79 -9.65 4.29
C LEU A 107 5.45 -10.34 4.09
N ALA A 108 4.57 -9.67 3.35
CA ALA A 108 3.28 -10.19 2.93
C ALA A 108 2.81 -9.46 1.66
N ARG A 109 1.65 -9.86 1.16
CA ARG A 109 0.95 -9.12 0.11
C ARG A 109 0.76 -7.65 0.52
N ALA A 110 0.96 -6.78 -0.46
CA ALA A 110 0.99 -5.32 -0.39
C ALA A 110 2.10 -4.71 0.48
N ARG A 111 2.98 -5.48 1.14
CA ARG A 111 4.10 -4.91 1.91
C ARG A 111 5.19 -4.40 0.98
N THR A 112 5.89 -3.37 1.43
CA THR A 112 7.01 -2.77 0.69
C THR A 112 8.35 -3.09 1.33
N LEU A 113 9.38 -3.23 0.49
CA LEU A 113 10.78 -3.26 0.89
C LEU A 113 11.53 -2.12 0.21
N SER A 114 12.30 -1.35 0.97
CA SER A 114 13.18 -0.32 0.42
C SER A 114 14.34 -0.95 -0.36
N VAL A 115 14.61 -0.40 -1.55
CA VAL A 115 15.68 -0.87 -2.43
C VAL A 115 16.45 0.35 -2.95
N ALA A 116 17.78 0.29 -2.83
CA ALA A 116 18.69 1.27 -3.41
C ALA A 116 19.39 0.64 -4.61
N LEU A 117 19.49 1.41 -5.70
CA LEU A 117 20.14 1.00 -6.93
C LEU A 117 21.37 1.89 -7.16
N PRO A 118 22.59 1.34 -7.07
CA PRO A 118 23.80 2.08 -7.39
C PRO A 118 23.81 2.48 -8.87
N SER A 119 24.55 3.56 -9.15
CA SER A 119 24.71 4.12 -10.50
C SER A 119 25.21 3.07 -11.49
N ARG A 120 24.51 2.92 -12.63
CA ARG A 120 24.90 2.09 -13.79
C ARG A 120 25.24 0.63 -13.49
N GLN A 121 24.62 0.04 -12.47
CA GLN A 121 24.88 -1.32 -12.03
C GLN A 121 23.62 -2.19 -12.03
N VAL A 122 23.82 -3.48 -12.30
CA VAL A 122 22.78 -4.49 -12.11
C VAL A 122 22.77 -4.93 -10.65
N VAL A 123 21.60 -4.90 -10.03
CA VAL A 123 21.35 -5.39 -8.67
C VAL A 123 20.39 -6.56 -8.73
N VAL A 124 20.74 -7.65 -8.05
CA VAL A 124 19.83 -8.80 -7.88
C VAL A 124 19.06 -8.63 -6.56
N LEU A 125 17.74 -8.54 -6.63
CA LEU A 125 16.86 -8.67 -5.46
C LEU A 125 16.40 -10.13 -5.36
N GLU A 126 16.82 -10.82 -4.30
CA GLU A 126 16.37 -12.17 -3.98
C GLU A 126 15.60 -12.17 -2.66
N VAL A 127 14.41 -12.75 -2.69
CA VAL A 127 13.50 -12.89 -1.56
C VAL A 127 13.14 -14.38 -1.47
N LYS A 128 13.42 -15.02 -0.33
CA LYS A 128 13.16 -16.45 -0.11
C LYS A 128 12.56 -16.69 1.27
N LEU A 129 11.37 -17.31 1.30
CA LEU A 129 10.67 -17.64 2.54
C LEU A 129 11.52 -18.56 3.42
N GLN A 130 11.59 -18.24 4.70
CA GLN A 130 12.22 -19.07 5.74
C GLN A 130 11.16 -19.67 6.66
N GLU A 131 10.16 -18.86 7.03
CA GLU A 131 9.13 -19.24 8.00
C GLU A 131 7.78 -18.70 7.54
N ARG A 132 6.74 -19.54 7.53
CA ARG A 132 5.36 -19.10 7.31
C ARG A 132 4.82 -18.50 8.60
N LEU A 133 4.20 -17.33 8.51
CA LEU A 133 3.53 -16.68 9.64
C LEU A 133 2.01 -16.84 9.51
N ASP A 134 1.29 -16.51 10.59
CA ASP A 134 -0.16 -16.67 10.64
C ASP A 134 -0.88 -15.93 9.51
N PRO A 135 -1.97 -16.47 8.94
CA PRO A 135 -2.71 -15.80 7.88
C PRO A 135 -3.14 -14.38 8.26
N LEU A 136 -2.87 -13.40 7.41
CA LEU A 136 -3.32 -12.02 7.66
C LEU A 136 -4.84 -11.90 7.49
N LEU A 137 -5.42 -12.59 6.52
CA LEU A 137 -6.83 -12.43 6.09
C LEU A 137 -7.87 -12.74 7.17
N VAL A 138 -7.48 -13.30 8.31
CA VAL A 138 -8.37 -13.56 9.46
C VAL A 138 -8.33 -12.45 10.52
N ARG A 139 -7.55 -11.39 10.30
CA ARG A 139 -7.36 -10.28 11.26
C ARG A 139 -8.40 -9.17 11.07
N ALA A 140 -8.47 -8.27 12.04
CA ALA A 140 -9.14 -6.98 11.86
C ALA A 140 -8.39 -6.14 10.83
N ASP A 141 -9.04 -5.11 10.29
CA ASP A 141 -8.42 -4.18 9.34
C ASP A 141 -9.15 -2.84 9.49
N LEU A 142 -8.62 -1.98 10.34
CA LEU A 142 -9.05 -0.60 10.42
C LEU A 142 -8.67 0.11 9.13
N ALA A 143 -9.51 1.06 8.73
CA ALA A 143 -9.29 1.78 7.48
C ALA A 143 -9.89 3.18 7.54
N LEU A 144 -9.15 4.11 6.92
CA LEU A 144 -9.60 5.46 6.63
C LEU A 144 -9.72 5.65 5.12
N SER A 145 -10.68 6.48 4.70
CA SER A 145 -10.90 6.79 3.29
C SER A 145 -11.09 8.28 3.08
N PRO A 146 -10.49 8.89 2.04
CA PRO A 146 -10.79 10.27 1.65
C PRO A 146 -12.27 10.47 1.33
N LEU A 147 -12.98 9.41 0.89
CA LEU A 147 -14.41 9.47 0.56
C LEU A 147 -15.30 9.65 1.80
N ASP A 148 -14.81 9.24 2.97
CA ASP A 148 -15.49 9.39 4.26
C ASP A 148 -14.86 10.50 5.13
N LEU A 149 -14.15 11.44 4.49
CA LEU A 149 -13.63 12.66 5.11
C LEU A 149 -14.47 13.87 4.73
N LYS A 150 -15.01 14.56 5.74
CA LYS A 150 -15.54 15.92 5.58
C LYS A 150 -14.69 16.88 6.39
N LEU A 151 -14.19 17.92 5.73
CA LEU A 151 -13.25 18.87 6.30
C LEU A 151 -13.77 20.29 6.12
N THR A 152 -13.76 21.06 7.20
CA THR A 152 -14.03 22.50 7.22
C THR A 152 -12.83 23.24 7.82
N ALA A 153 -12.92 24.57 7.96
CA ALA A 153 -11.87 25.37 8.60
C ALA A 153 -11.66 25.02 10.09
N THR A 154 -12.69 24.51 10.76
CA THR A 154 -12.71 24.33 12.22
C THR A 154 -13.05 22.90 12.66
N GLU A 155 -13.37 22.00 11.73
CA GLU A 155 -13.83 20.65 12.05
C GLU A 155 -13.40 19.64 10.98
N ALA A 156 -12.96 18.46 11.44
CA ALA A 156 -12.81 17.26 10.64
C ALA A 156 -13.80 16.18 11.12
N ARG A 157 -14.56 15.62 10.18
CA ARG A 157 -15.44 14.47 10.40
C ARG A 157 -14.91 13.30 9.58
N ILE A 158 -14.47 12.25 10.27
CA ILE A 158 -13.69 11.15 9.70
C ILE A 158 -14.40 9.83 9.99
N GLY A 159 -14.72 9.08 8.94
CA GLY A 159 -15.18 7.69 9.07
C GLY A 159 -14.02 6.74 9.33
N VAL A 160 -14.07 6.02 10.45
CA VAL A 160 -13.17 4.91 10.77
C VAL A 160 -13.94 3.61 10.53
N HIS A 161 -13.41 2.74 9.67
CA HIS A 161 -14.05 1.48 9.29
C HIS A 161 -13.27 0.30 9.84
N ASN A 162 -13.93 -0.82 10.12
CA ASN A 162 -13.30 -2.13 10.15
C ASN A 162 -13.74 -2.91 8.91
N ILE A 163 -12.80 -3.17 8.01
CA ILE A 163 -12.99 -3.90 6.75
C ILE A 163 -12.39 -5.31 6.80
N GLY A 164 -11.88 -5.72 7.98
CA GLY A 164 -11.24 -7.02 8.18
C GLY A 164 -12.22 -8.15 8.49
N ALA A 165 -11.67 -9.33 8.77
CA ALA A 165 -12.44 -10.53 9.08
C ALA A 165 -12.70 -10.74 10.59
N ALA A 166 -12.01 -10.00 11.46
CA ALA A 166 -12.19 -10.06 12.91
C ALA A 166 -12.58 -8.70 13.50
N ALA A 167 -13.16 -8.72 14.70
CA ALA A 167 -13.44 -7.50 15.45
C ALA A 167 -12.14 -6.81 15.84
N SER A 168 -12.12 -5.48 15.77
CA SER A 168 -11.05 -4.64 16.31
C SER A 168 -11.37 -4.28 17.77
N PRO A 169 -10.36 -4.27 18.67
CA PRO A 169 -10.52 -3.68 19.98
C PRO A 169 -10.65 -2.15 19.87
N ALA A 170 -10.94 -1.49 20.99
CA ALA A 170 -10.93 -0.03 21.04
C ALA A 170 -9.54 0.52 20.70
N SER A 171 -9.50 1.62 19.97
CA SER A 171 -8.27 2.28 19.51
C SER A 171 -8.41 3.80 19.58
N GLN A 172 -7.49 4.51 18.94
CA GLN A 172 -7.51 5.97 18.90
C GLN A 172 -7.29 6.48 17.48
N LEU A 173 -8.01 7.53 17.12
CA LEU A 173 -7.74 8.35 15.96
C LEU A 173 -6.91 9.55 16.39
N THR A 174 -5.75 9.73 15.77
CA THR A 174 -4.85 10.85 16.02
C THR A 174 -4.76 11.73 14.79
N ILE A 175 -4.67 13.04 14.99
CA ILE A 175 -4.41 14.01 13.93
C ILE A 175 -3.03 14.61 14.17
N HIS A 176 -2.18 14.58 13.14
CA HIS A 176 -0.85 15.16 13.15
C HIS A 176 -0.79 16.33 12.17
N ASP A 177 -0.11 17.41 12.57
CA ASP A 177 0.23 18.50 11.66
C ASP A 177 1.41 18.13 10.75
N ALA A 178 1.80 19.05 9.86
CA ALA A 178 2.90 18.86 8.93
C ALA A 178 4.27 18.62 9.59
N ALA A 179 4.44 18.97 10.87
CA ALA A 179 5.65 18.71 11.64
C ALA A 179 5.59 17.35 12.37
N GLY A 180 4.50 16.59 12.22
CA GLY A 180 4.24 15.34 12.94
C GLY A 180 3.72 15.53 14.36
N LYS A 181 3.48 16.76 14.80
CA LYS A 181 2.96 17.03 16.15
C LYS A 181 1.49 16.61 16.23
N THR A 182 1.15 15.85 17.27
CA THR A 182 -0.24 15.49 17.56
C THR A 182 -1.04 16.75 17.91
N VAL A 183 -2.04 17.04 17.09
CA VAL A 183 -2.98 18.15 17.23
C VAL A 183 -4.21 17.72 18.03
N ALA A 184 -4.66 16.49 17.82
CA ALA A 184 -5.83 15.93 18.49
C ALA A 184 -5.74 14.41 18.60
N THR A 185 -6.39 13.87 19.62
CA THR A 185 -6.55 12.43 19.86
C THR A 185 -8.00 12.19 20.25
N MET A 186 -8.66 11.24 19.59
CA MET A 186 -10.06 10.88 19.82
C MET A 186 -10.18 9.37 20.02
N PRO A 187 -11.03 8.91 20.96
CA PRO A 187 -11.28 7.49 21.12
C PRO A 187 -12.05 6.93 19.92
N VAL A 188 -11.72 5.69 19.55
CA VAL A 188 -12.49 4.88 18.61
C VAL A 188 -12.94 3.63 19.36
N PRO A 189 -14.25 3.37 19.50
CA PRO A 189 -14.72 2.16 20.15
C PRO A 189 -14.32 0.93 19.32
N GLY A 190 -14.31 -0.24 19.94
CA GLY A 190 -14.12 -1.49 19.19
C GLY A 190 -15.17 -1.63 18.10
N LEU A 191 -14.74 -2.09 16.92
CA LEU A 191 -15.61 -2.27 15.76
C LEU A 191 -15.70 -3.76 15.43
N ALA A 192 -16.93 -4.29 15.37
CA ALA A 192 -17.19 -5.64 14.88
C ALA A 192 -16.66 -5.85 13.45
N ALA A 193 -16.49 -7.10 13.05
CA ALA A 193 -16.25 -7.44 11.65
C ALA A 193 -17.56 -7.33 10.83
N PRO A 194 -17.52 -6.95 9.54
CA PRO A 194 -18.67 -6.89 8.65
C PRO A 194 -19.11 -8.29 8.15
N THR A 195 -19.29 -9.26 9.06
CA THR A 195 -19.72 -10.63 8.73
C THR A 195 -21.17 -10.73 8.28
N ASP A 196 -21.95 -9.67 8.49
CA ASP A 196 -23.34 -9.51 8.02
C ASP A 196 -23.45 -8.71 6.72
N LEU A 197 -22.32 -8.42 6.06
CA LEU A 197 -22.24 -7.58 4.85
C LEU A 197 -22.71 -6.14 5.06
N LEU A 198 -22.83 -5.70 6.31
CA LEU A 198 -23.13 -4.30 6.65
C LEU A 198 -21.86 -3.57 7.08
N PRO A 199 -21.66 -2.30 6.66
CA PRO A 199 -20.49 -1.53 7.07
C PRO A 199 -20.37 -1.42 8.59
N LYS A 200 -19.19 -1.77 9.15
CA LYS A 200 -18.86 -1.56 10.56
C LYS A 200 -17.95 -0.35 10.66
N ARG A 201 -18.50 0.77 11.13
CA ARG A 201 -17.78 2.04 11.19
C ARG A 201 -18.18 2.91 12.37
N HIS A 202 -17.27 3.77 12.78
CA HIS A 202 -17.50 4.84 13.73
C HIS A 202 -17.08 6.18 13.13
N VAL A 203 -17.90 7.21 13.32
CA VAL A 203 -17.59 8.55 12.81
C VAL A 203 -17.04 9.40 13.95
N VAL A 204 -15.78 9.80 13.78
CA VAL A 204 -15.12 10.72 14.71
C VAL A 204 -15.33 12.15 14.23
N VAL A 205 -15.71 13.03 15.15
CA VAL A 205 -15.78 14.48 14.92
C VAL A 205 -14.70 15.15 15.77
N CYS A 206 -13.84 15.93 15.13
CA CYS A 206 -12.74 16.61 15.78
C CYS A 206 -12.79 18.10 15.46
N ARG A 207 -12.78 18.94 16.50
CA ARG A 207 -12.56 20.38 16.34
C ARG A 207 -11.09 20.63 16.06
N LEU A 208 -10.80 21.29 14.96
CA LEU A 208 -9.45 21.67 14.58
C LEU A 208 -9.11 23.03 15.20
N PRO A 209 -7.93 23.19 15.84
CA PRO A 209 -7.53 24.48 16.40
C PRO A 209 -7.22 25.51 15.31
N ARG A 210 -6.99 25.06 14.08
CA ARG A 210 -6.76 25.86 12.88
C ARG A 210 -7.08 25.02 11.64
N PRO A 211 -7.32 25.64 10.47
CA PRO A 211 -7.51 24.90 9.22
C PRO A 211 -6.32 23.98 8.94
N SER A 212 -6.61 22.73 8.54
CA SER A 212 -5.55 21.80 8.12
C SER A 212 -4.94 22.22 6.79
N GLY A 213 -3.71 21.76 6.53
CA GLY A 213 -2.97 22.09 5.31
C GLY A 213 -2.19 20.90 4.77
N PRO A 214 -1.39 21.11 3.70
CA PRO A 214 -0.50 20.08 3.18
C PRO A 214 0.38 19.47 4.29
N GLY A 215 0.55 18.15 4.26
CA GLY A 215 1.31 17.41 5.26
C GLY A 215 0.54 17.02 6.53
N TRP A 216 -0.68 17.53 6.74
CA TRP A 216 -1.51 17.06 7.84
C TRP A 216 -2.08 15.67 7.56
N THR A 217 -2.15 14.84 8.59
CA THR A 217 -2.62 13.46 8.48
C THR A 217 -3.51 13.07 9.66
N ALA A 218 -4.47 12.19 9.41
CA ALA A 218 -5.15 11.42 10.43
C ALA A 218 -4.63 9.99 10.39
N ALA A 219 -4.49 9.37 11.56
CA ALA A 219 -4.07 7.99 11.72
C ALA A 219 -4.90 7.30 12.79
N VAL A 220 -5.54 6.18 12.45
CA VAL A 220 -6.15 5.27 13.43
C VAL A 220 -5.10 4.24 13.87
N ASP A 221 -5.09 3.87 15.14
CA ASP A 221 -4.08 2.97 15.72
C ASP A 221 -2.64 3.35 15.31
N ALA A 222 -2.26 4.63 15.49
CA ALA A 222 -0.99 5.15 14.99
C ALA A 222 0.26 4.47 15.55
N ARG A 223 0.10 3.66 16.61
CA ARG A 223 1.15 2.88 17.26
C ARG A 223 1.19 1.43 16.77
N SER A 224 0.32 1.03 15.84
CA SER A 224 0.18 -0.34 15.31
C SER A 224 0.14 -1.38 16.42
N GLN A 225 -0.77 -1.18 17.39
CA GLN A 225 -0.97 -2.09 18.51
C GLN A 225 -1.91 -3.24 18.17
N ILE A 226 -2.76 -3.04 17.16
CA ILE A 226 -3.69 -4.03 16.64
C ILE A 226 -3.01 -4.70 15.45
N PRO A 227 -2.77 -6.02 15.47
CA PRO A 227 -2.28 -6.72 14.28
C PRO A 227 -3.38 -6.73 13.22
N GLU A 228 -3.17 -6.05 12.11
CA GLU A 228 -4.17 -5.88 11.05
C GLU A 228 -3.82 -6.63 9.76
N ILE A 229 -4.78 -6.70 8.83
CA ILE A 229 -4.53 -7.22 7.47
C ILE A 229 -3.54 -6.32 6.75
N TYR A 230 -3.76 -5.01 6.81
CA TYR A 230 -2.93 -3.99 6.19
C TYR A 230 -2.84 -2.77 7.11
N GLU A 231 -1.69 -2.09 7.12
CA GLU A 231 -1.44 -1.00 8.08
C GLU A 231 -1.41 0.37 7.39
N GLU A 232 -1.22 0.42 6.07
CA GLU A 232 -1.03 1.70 5.37
C GLU A 232 -2.38 2.40 5.09
N ASN A 233 -3.48 1.66 5.08
CA ASN A 233 -4.86 2.15 5.06
C ASN A 233 -5.32 2.79 6.38
N ASN A 234 -4.52 2.69 7.45
CA ASN A 234 -4.79 3.38 8.71
C ASN A 234 -4.49 4.88 8.68
N ARG A 235 -3.91 5.39 7.58
CA ARG A 235 -3.49 6.78 7.46
C ARG A 235 -4.22 7.49 6.32
N LEU A 236 -4.56 8.76 6.55
CA LEU A 236 -5.31 9.58 5.62
C LEU A 236 -4.77 11.01 5.62
N PRO A 237 -4.35 11.57 4.47
CA PRO A 237 -4.06 13.00 4.37
C PRO A 237 -5.31 13.85 4.65
N LEU A 238 -5.19 14.85 5.53
CA LEU A 238 -6.27 15.77 5.89
C LEU A 238 -6.33 16.97 4.96
N VAL A 239 -6.53 16.70 3.68
CA VAL A 239 -6.73 17.71 2.64
C VAL A 239 -8.00 17.40 1.84
N PRO A 240 -8.72 18.41 1.32
CA PRO A 240 -9.89 18.17 0.48
C PRO A 240 -9.54 17.37 -0.78
N LEU A 241 -10.42 16.43 -1.18
CA LEU A 241 -10.27 15.56 -2.36
C LEU A 241 -9.82 16.30 -3.64
N GLY A 242 -10.22 17.55 -3.84
CA GLY A 242 -9.85 18.36 -5.02
C GLY A 242 -8.42 18.94 -5.01
N LYS A 243 -7.66 18.82 -3.91
CA LYS A 243 -6.31 19.39 -3.76
C LYS A 243 -5.20 18.35 -3.57
N GLN A 244 -5.49 17.05 -3.64
CA GLN A 244 -4.51 15.95 -3.57
C GLN A 244 -3.69 15.74 -4.87
N LYS A 245 -3.44 16.79 -5.67
CA LYS A 245 -2.53 16.64 -6.82
C LYS A 245 -1.10 16.61 -6.32
N GLU A 246 -0.53 15.41 -6.20
CA GLU A 246 0.92 15.21 -6.07
C GLU A 246 1.63 15.87 -7.25
N LYS A 247 2.69 16.62 -6.93
CA LYS A 247 3.69 17.03 -7.92
C LYS A 247 4.31 15.74 -8.47
N ARG A 248 4.06 15.48 -9.76
CA ARG A 248 4.82 14.52 -10.55
C ARG A 248 6.27 14.94 -10.67
#